data_AF-A0A7C7QL88-F1
#
_entry.id   AF-A0A7C7QL88-F1
#
_cell.length_a   1.000
_cell.length_b   1.000
_cell.length_c   1.000
_cell.angle_alpha   90.00
_cell.angle_beta   90.00
_cell.angle_gamma   90.00
#
_symmetry.space_group_name_H-M   'P 1'
#
loop_
_entity.id
_entity.type
_entity.pdbx_description
1 polymer ?
#
loop_
_entity_poly.entity_id
_entity_poly.type
_entity_poly.pdbx_seq_one_letter_code
_entity_poly.pdbx_strand_id
1 'polypeptide(L)'
;MSIFEMRERYQKKEDPFDLTVEKWIRIRQFLDTASTLSDFKKLLQASTIPVPFCFQYQEKNCLNCPLEKICGRGEGEKFVRVVRLIQAYVFGGDMLPKGPLISEIDNFLTELELLKAKSKGRIH
;
A
#
# COMPACT_ATOMS: atom_id res chain seq x y z
N MET A 1 1.87 1.53 10.98
CA MET A 1 2.05 2.99 10.86
C MET A 1 0.67 3.62 10.95
N SER A 2 0.47 4.56 11.87
CA SER A 2 -0.84 5.24 12.01
C SER A 2 -0.97 6.42 11.04
N ILE A 3 -2.19 6.93 10.83
CA ILE A 3 -2.41 8.14 10.02
C ILE A 3 -1.74 9.38 10.63
N PHE A 4 -1.70 9.47 11.97
CA PHE A 4 -1.06 10.58 12.68
C PHE A 4 0.46 10.55 12.53
N GLU A 5 1.07 9.37 12.72
CA GLU A 5 2.50 9.13 12.49
C GLU A 5 2.88 9.47 11.04
N MET A 6 2.09 9.03 10.07
CA MET A 6 2.30 9.33 8.64
C MET A 6 2.27 10.83 8.35
N ARG A 7 1.27 11.54 8.90
CA ARG A 7 1.10 12.98 8.68
C ARG A 7 2.23 13.78 9.34
N GLU A 8 2.61 13.43 10.55
CA GLU A 8 3.71 14.08 11.27
C GLU A 8 5.04 13.94 10.52
N ARG A 9 5.38 12.72 10.08
CA ARG A 9 6.60 12.45 9.31
C ARG A 9 6.61 13.17 7.97
N TYR A 10 5.46 13.22 7.29
CA TYR A 10 5.32 14.00 6.06
C TYR A 10 5.51 15.51 6.29
N GLN A 11 4.97 16.06 7.39
CA GLN A 11 5.19 17.47 7.77
C GLN A 11 6.66 17.78 8.09
N LYS A 12 7.42 16.79 8.57
CA LYS A 12 8.88 16.86 8.75
C LYS A 12 9.68 16.74 7.45
N LYS A 13 9.01 16.78 6.29
CA LYS A 13 9.59 16.71 4.94
C LYS A 13 10.25 15.37 4.60
N GLU A 14 9.85 14.29 5.25
CA GLU A 14 10.20 12.95 4.79
C GLU A 14 9.57 12.68 3.41
N ASP A 15 10.30 11.93 2.57
CA ASP A 15 9.92 11.67 1.19
C ASP A 15 8.60 10.84 1.13
N PRO A 16 7.58 11.33 0.40
CA PRO A 16 6.29 10.65 0.27
C PRO A 16 6.36 9.21 -0.26
N PHE A 17 7.29 8.92 -1.17
CA PHE A 17 7.49 7.56 -1.68
C PHE A 17 8.15 6.69 -0.61
N ASP A 18 9.17 7.18 0.09
CA ASP A 18 9.82 6.43 1.17
C ASP A 18 8.81 6.05 2.26
N LEU A 19 7.96 6.98 2.69
CA LEU A 19 6.89 6.72 3.65
C LEU A 19 5.84 5.72 3.13
N THR A 20 5.48 5.83 1.85
CA THR A 20 4.52 4.90 1.21
C THR A 20 5.09 3.49 1.14
N VAL A 21 6.33 3.35 0.68
CA VAL A 21 7.02 2.06 0.58
C VAL A 21 7.19 1.44 1.97
N GLU A 22 7.66 2.21 2.95
CA GLU A 22 7.88 1.73 4.32
C GLU A 22 6.60 1.16 4.93
N LYS A 23 5.46 1.84 4.72
CA LYS A 23 4.15 1.33 5.15
C LYS A 23 3.89 -0.07 4.57
N TRP A 24 4.12 -0.26 3.28
CA TRP A 24 3.86 -1.54 2.61
C TRP A 24 4.86 -2.63 2.98
N ILE A 25 6.12 -2.27 3.26
CA ILE A 25 7.11 -3.20 3.84
C ILE A 25 6.63 -3.69 5.22
N ARG A 26 6.14 -2.79 6.09
CA ARG A 26 5.59 -3.17 7.40
C ARG A 26 4.36 -4.08 7.26
N ILE A 27 3.48 -3.83 6.28
CA ILE A 27 2.33 -4.70 5.96
C ILE A 27 2.81 -6.10 5.54
N ARG A 28 3.81 -6.16 4.66
CA ARG A 28 4.40 -7.42 4.18
C ARG A 28 5.04 -8.23 5.30
N GLN A 29 5.80 -7.58 6.18
CA GLN A 29 6.41 -8.21 7.36
C GLN A 29 5.35 -8.73 8.34
N PHE A 30 4.30 -7.96 8.58
CA PHE A 30 3.20 -8.39 9.45
C PHE A 30 2.53 -9.68 8.94
N LEU A 31 2.44 -9.86 7.62
CA LEU A 31 1.86 -11.04 7.00
C LEU A 31 2.60 -12.35 7.31
N ASP A 32 3.92 -12.29 7.57
CA ASP A 32 4.71 -13.46 7.96
C ASP A 32 4.16 -14.07 9.27
N THR A 33 3.75 -13.20 10.20
CA THR A 33 3.19 -13.59 11.50
C THR A 33 1.67 -13.71 11.54
N ALA A 34 0.95 -13.11 10.59
CA ALA A 34 -0.52 -13.04 10.60
C ALA A 34 -1.15 -14.42 10.38
N SER A 35 -1.81 -15.00 11.38
CA SER A 35 -2.44 -16.33 11.24
C SER A 35 -3.93 -16.32 11.56
N THR A 36 -4.45 -15.24 12.13
CA THR A 36 -5.84 -15.18 12.56
C THR A 36 -6.68 -14.22 11.72
N LEU A 37 -8.00 -14.42 11.72
CA LEU A 37 -8.95 -13.45 11.16
C LEU A 37 -8.76 -12.03 11.72
N SER A 38 -8.40 -11.92 12.99
CA SER A 38 -8.10 -10.63 13.63
C SER A 38 -6.88 -9.95 13.00
N ASP A 39 -5.85 -10.73 12.67
CA ASP A 39 -4.65 -10.21 12.01
C ASP A 39 -4.97 -9.76 10.59
N PHE A 40 -5.75 -10.52 9.82
CA PHE A 40 -6.17 -10.10 8.48
C PHE A 40 -7.05 -8.85 8.50
N LYS A 41 -7.88 -8.66 9.54
CA LYS A 41 -8.63 -7.41 9.75
C LYS A 41 -7.68 -6.22 10.00
N LYS A 42 -6.64 -6.41 10.83
CA LYS A 42 -5.60 -5.38 11.05
C LYS A 42 -4.83 -5.08 9.75
N LEU A 43 -4.51 -6.10 8.95
CA LEU A 43 -3.87 -5.95 7.65
C LEU A 43 -4.74 -5.11 6.70
N LEU A 44 -6.05 -5.38 6.64
CA LEU A 44 -6.99 -4.62 5.83
C LEU A 44 -7.05 -3.15 6.28
N GLN A 45 -7.17 -2.90 7.58
CA GLN A 45 -7.14 -1.55 8.14
C GLN A 45 -5.84 -0.84 7.78
N ALA A 46 -4.69 -1.50 7.96
CA ALA A 46 -3.39 -0.92 7.61
C ALA A 46 -3.30 -0.59 6.11
N SER A 47 -3.77 -1.47 5.23
CA SER A 47 -3.71 -1.27 3.78
C SER A 47 -4.51 -0.03 3.32
N THR A 48 -5.63 0.26 3.98
CA THR A 48 -6.55 1.37 3.63
C THR A 48 -6.17 2.72 4.24
N ILE A 49 -5.21 2.78 5.16
CA ILE A 49 -4.71 4.06 5.70
C ILE A 49 -4.18 4.94 4.55
N PRO A 50 -4.64 6.20 4.41
CA PRO A 50 -4.11 7.11 3.40
C PRO A 50 -2.59 7.29 3.49
N VAL A 51 -1.94 7.38 2.34
CA VAL A 51 -0.50 7.65 2.21
C VAL A 51 -0.27 9.16 1.98
N PRO A 52 0.97 9.69 2.10
CA PRO A 52 1.22 11.12 1.99
C PRO A 52 0.67 11.76 0.72
N PHE A 53 0.73 11.04 -0.42
CA PHE A 53 0.13 11.49 -1.68
C PHE A 53 -1.38 11.70 -1.58
N CYS A 54 -2.12 10.89 -0.82
CA CYS A 54 -3.55 11.11 -0.63
C CYS A 54 -3.83 12.46 0.02
N PHE A 55 -3.00 12.91 0.97
CA PHE A 55 -3.20 14.20 1.64
C PHE A 55 -3.04 15.39 0.68
N GLN A 56 -2.25 15.26 -0.38
CA GLN A 56 -1.97 16.35 -1.31
C GLN A 56 -2.85 16.30 -2.57
N TYR A 57 -3.15 15.11 -3.07
CA TYR A 57 -3.74 14.94 -4.40
C TYR A 57 -5.22 14.56 -4.36
N GLN A 58 -5.75 14.08 -3.23
CA GLN A 58 -7.15 13.66 -3.13
C GLN A 58 -8.13 14.83 -3.37
N GLU A 59 -7.79 16.05 -2.90
CA GLU A 59 -8.59 17.26 -3.15
C GLU A 59 -8.72 17.60 -4.64
N LYS A 60 -7.76 17.15 -5.45
CA LYS A 60 -7.72 17.35 -6.91
C LYS A 60 -8.13 16.08 -7.67
N ASN A 61 -8.91 15.19 -7.04
CA ASN A 61 -9.33 13.91 -7.62
C ASN A 61 -8.16 13.05 -8.12
N CYS A 62 -7.02 13.08 -7.40
CA CYS A 62 -5.79 12.38 -7.76
C CYS A 62 -5.13 12.81 -9.08
N LEU A 63 -5.54 13.96 -9.66
CA LEU A 63 -4.96 14.47 -10.91
C LEU A 63 -3.45 14.66 -10.77
N ASN A 64 -2.67 14.04 -11.67
CA ASN A 64 -1.20 14.06 -11.65
C ASN A 64 -0.59 13.47 -10.37
N CYS A 65 -1.33 12.61 -9.66
CA CYS A 65 -0.78 11.92 -8.51
C CYS A 65 0.33 10.95 -8.98
N PRO A 66 1.51 10.94 -8.35
CA PRO A 66 2.56 9.98 -8.71
C PRO A 66 2.16 8.50 -8.55
N LEU A 67 1.08 8.23 -7.81
CA LEU A 67 0.50 6.89 -7.62
C LEU A 67 -0.77 6.64 -8.44
N GLU A 68 -1.14 7.54 -9.36
CA GLU A 68 -2.38 7.44 -10.16
C GLU A 68 -2.45 6.10 -10.92
N LYS A 69 -1.33 5.64 -11.50
CA LYS A 69 -1.27 4.34 -12.20
C LYS A 69 -1.40 3.11 -11.28
N ILE A 70 -1.35 3.29 -9.97
CA ILE A 70 -1.40 2.20 -8.98
C ILE A 70 -2.74 2.16 -8.26
N CYS A 71 -3.30 3.31 -7.91
CA CYS A 71 -4.53 3.40 -7.13
C CYS A 71 -5.63 4.28 -7.77
N GLY A 72 -5.36 4.91 -8.91
CA GLY A 72 -6.29 5.77 -9.63
C GLY A 72 -7.50 5.01 -10.15
N ARG A 73 -8.64 5.68 -10.28
CA ARG A 73 -9.87 5.04 -10.75
C ARG A 73 -9.73 4.68 -12.24
N GLY A 74 -9.92 3.42 -12.58
CA GLY A 74 -9.78 2.93 -13.97
C GLY A 74 -8.36 2.52 -14.38
N GLU A 75 -7.33 2.91 -13.60
CA GLU A 75 -5.93 2.50 -13.83
C GLU A 75 -5.36 1.65 -12.68
N GLY A 76 -5.88 1.81 -11.47
CA GLY A 76 -5.34 1.27 -10.22
C GLY A 76 -5.71 -0.20 -9.93
N GLU A 77 -5.68 -1.05 -10.96
CA GLU A 77 -6.01 -2.46 -10.84
C GLU A 77 -5.14 -3.19 -9.82
N LYS A 78 -3.87 -2.77 -9.67
CA LYS A 78 -2.91 -3.40 -8.76
C LYS A 78 -3.29 -3.18 -7.30
N PHE A 79 -3.56 -1.94 -6.89
CA PHE A 79 -4.02 -1.67 -5.52
C PHE A 79 -5.35 -2.37 -5.24
N VAL A 80 -6.30 -2.32 -6.19
CA VAL A 80 -7.60 -3.00 -6.05
C VAL A 80 -7.43 -4.50 -5.88
N ARG A 81 -6.51 -5.13 -6.63
CA ARG A 81 -6.24 -6.56 -6.54
C ARG A 81 -5.68 -6.94 -5.17
N VAL A 82 -4.69 -6.20 -4.66
CA VAL A 82 -4.14 -6.40 -3.31
C VAL A 82 -5.23 -6.31 -2.26
N VAL A 83 -6.04 -5.24 -2.28
CA VAL A 83 -7.11 -5.03 -1.29
C VAL A 83 -8.17 -6.13 -1.37
N ARG A 84 -8.58 -6.54 -2.57
CA ARG A 84 -9.53 -7.66 -2.76
C ARG A 84 -8.99 -8.98 -2.23
N LEU A 85 -7.71 -9.27 -2.46
CA LEU A 85 -7.08 -10.43 -1.86
C LEU A 85 -7.10 -10.33 -0.34
N ILE A 86 -6.65 -9.23 0.26
CA ILE A 86 -6.71 -9.05 1.71
C ILE A 86 -8.14 -9.27 2.26
N GLN A 87 -9.16 -8.74 1.57
CA GLN A 87 -10.57 -8.96 1.94
C GLN A 87 -10.95 -10.44 1.90
N ALA A 88 -10.49 -11.21 0.92
CA ALA A 88 -10.73 -12.66 0.88
C ALA A 88 -10.17 -13.38 2.12
N TYR A 89 -9.00 -12.98 2.64
CA TYR A 89 -8.45 -13.54 3.88
C TYR A 89 -9.16 -13.02 5.14
N VAL A 90 -9.83 -11.86 5.09
CA VAL A 90 -10.73 -11.43 6.17
C VAL A 90 -11.96 -12.32 6.28
N PHE A 91 -12.43 -12.90 5.17
CA PHE A 91 -13.56 -13.84 5.17
C PHE A 91 -13.14 -15.30 5.36
N GLY A 92 -12.05 -15.73 4.71
CA GLY A 92 -11.57 -17.12 4.70
C GLY A 92 -10.54 -17.45 5.77
N GLY A 93 -9.91 -16.45 6.40
CA GLY A 93 -8.94 -16.66 7.47
C GLY A 93 -7.73 -17.50 7.07
N ASP A 94 -7.36 -18.43 7.96
CA ASP A 94 -6.26 -19.38 7.83
C ASP A 94 -6.54 -20.55 6.88
N MET A 95 -7.77 -20.68 6.37
CA MET A 95 -8.12 -21.70 5.38
C MET A 95 -7.51 -21.42 3.99
N LEU A 96 -7.01 -20.20 3.76
CA LEU A 96 -6.39 -19.80 2.51
C LEU A 96 -4.86 -19.88 2.61
N PRO A 97 -4.16 -20.47 1.62
CA PRO A 97 -2.70 -20.47 1.60
C PRO A 97 -2.20 -19.02 1.53
N LYS A 98 -1.19 -18.61 2.31
CA LYS A 98 -0.69 -17.22 2.30
C LYS A 98 0.08 -16.82 1.04
N GLY A 99 0.61 -17.79 0.30
CA GLY A 99 1.49 -17.59 -0.86
C GLY A 99 0.96 -16.60 -1.91
N PRO A 100 -0.29 -16.72 -2.37
CA PRO A 100 -0.88 -15.76 -3.31
C PRO A 100 -0.92 -14.32 -2.80
N LEU A 101 -1.31 -14.10 -1.54
CA LEU A 101 -1.32 -12.76 -0.94
C LEU A 101 0.08 -12.18 -0.78
N ILE A 102 1.03 -13.01 -0.36
CA ILE A 102 2.45 -12.63 -0.25
C ILE A 102 2.98 -12.16 -1.61
N SER A 103 2.79 -12.99 -2.65
CA SER A 103 3.25 -12.68 -4.01
C SER A 103 2.64 -11.40 -4.56
N GLU A 104 1.34 -11.17 -4.33
CA GLU A 104 0.69 -9.94 -4.80
C GLU A 104 1.23 -8.69 -4.07
N ILE A 105 1.47 -8.77 -2.76
CA ILE A 105 2.07 -7.65 -2.01
C ILE A 105 3.52 -7.39 -2.46
N ASP A 106 4.30 -8.43 -2.73
CA ASP A 106 5.68 -8.30 -3.21
C ASP A 106 5.74 -7.66 -4.62
N ASN A 107 4.82 -8.06 -5.51
CA ASN A 107 4.65 -7.42 -6.82
C ASN A 107 4.24 -5.94 -6.68
N PHE A 108 3.30 -5.65 -5.77
CA PHE A 108 2.87 -4.29 -5.50
C PHE A 108 4.00 -3.40 -4.95
N LEU A 109 4.83 -3.94 -4.05
CA LEU A 109 6.02 -3.26 -3.53
C LEU A 109 7.03 -2.95 -4.63
N THR A 110 7.28 -3.92 -5.52
CA THR A 110 8.18 -3.75 -6.67
C THR A 110 7.73 -2.59 -7.55
N GLU A 111 6.42 -2.48 -7.80
CA GLU A 111 5.86 -1.41 -8.61
C GLU A 111 5.96 -0.02 -7.96
N LEU A 112 5.76 0.06 -6.64
CA LEU A 112 5.99 1.30 -5.89
C LEU A 112 7.45 1.75 -6.00
N GLU A 113 8.40 0.82 -5.86
CA GLU A 113 9.83 1.11 -6.00
C GLU A 113 10.18 1.55 -7.43
N LEU A 114 9.58 0.94 -8.46
CA LEU A 114 9.75 1.38 -9.84
C LEU A 114 9.23 2.81 -10.06
N LEU A 115 8.06 3.16 -9.51
CA LEU A 115 7.54 4.53 -9.60
C LEU A 115 8.43 5.55 -8.88
N LYS A 116 8.94 5.19 -7.71
CA LYS A 116 9.92 5.99 -6.97
C LYS A 116 11.21 6.18 -7.76
N ALA A 117 11.71 5.13 -8.41
CA ALA A 117 12.91 5.23 -9.23
C ALA A 117 12.68 6.13 -10.46
N LYS A 118 11.51 6.02 -11.12
CA LYS A 118 11.09 6.91 -12.21
C LYS A 118 10.99 8.37 -11.76
N SER A 119 10.36 8.63 -10.62
CA SER A 119 10.20 10.00 -10.11
C SER A 119 11.53 10.65 -9.72
N LYS A 120 12.53 9.86 -9.31
CA LYS A 120 13.90 10.30 -9.02
C LYS A 120 14.80 10.34 -10.27
N GLY A 121 14.25 10.10 -11.48
CA GLY A 121 15.01 10.11 -12.74
C GLY A 121 16.03 8.99 -12.87
N ARG A 122 15.90 7.91 -12.08
CA ARG A 122 16.86 6.79 -12.03
C ARG A 122 16.63 5.74 -13.11
N ILE A 123 15.47 5.77 -13.74
CA ILE A 123 15.06 4.88 -14.84
C ILE A 123 14.15 5.65 -15.81
N HIS A 124 14.25 5.36 -17.12
CA HIS A 124 13.45 5.96 -18.20
C HIS A 124 12.38 4.98 -18.68
#